data_AF-A0A2M7S0G2-F1
#
_entry.id   AF-A0A2M7S0G2-F1
#
_cell.length_a   1.000
_cell.length_b   1.000
_cell.length_c   1.000
_cell.angle_alpha   90.00
_cell.angle_beta   90.00
_cell.angle_gamma   90.00
#
_symmetry.space_group_name_H-M   'P 1'
#
loop_
_entity.id
_entity.type
_entity.pdbx_description
1 polymer ?
#
loop_
_entity_poly.entity_id
_entity_poly.type
_entity_poly.pdbx_seq_one_letter_code
_entity_poly.pdbx_strand_id
1 'polypeptide(L)'
;MLNQEQVDKEIKSIEECFRIDEYLKGKNVNKKLFGDVFEIALRKTLRNLFNQYKFSYGIIIKNEKEKSHEMDIIVYNKELPLYDGKPPFISGEFAIVSPDCVKVVIQVKRYITSPKDFDSIKDNLDSAYLLNPKIKKYLVAGWHPSKKTLQAYKDQFRNKSIKYFTFWKDGTWNSINIEGFQEFFSNIDYDLNNN
;
A
#
# COMPACT_ATOMS: atom_id res chain seq x y z
N MET A 1 -16.81 -3.87 -9.97
CA MET A 1 -17.67 -3.45 -8.85
C MET A 1 -17.66 -4.56 -7.80
N LEU A 2 -17.01 -4.27 -6.68
CA LEU A 2 -16.79 -5.21 -5.59
C LEU A 2 -18.11 -5.59 -4.89
N ASN A 3 -18.20 -6.83 -4.40
CA ASN A 3 -19.30 -7.24 -3.53
C ASN A 3 -19.13 -6.57 -2.15
N GLN A 4 -20.11 -5.77 -1.74
CA GLN A 4 -20.06 -5.02 -0.47
C GLN A 4 -19.91 -5.94 0.76
N GLU A 5 -20.59 -7.09 0.78
CA GLU A 5 -20.48 -8.05 1.89
C GLU A 5 -19.06 -8.61 2.01
N GLN A 6 -18.41 -8.85 0.86
CA GLN A 6 -17.03 -9.30 0.81
C GLN A 6 -16.08 -8.19 1.27
N VAL A 7 -16.29 -6.94 0.85
CA VAL A 7 -15.51 -5.78 1.29
C VAL A 7 -15.61 -5.62 2.81
N ASP A 8 -16.81 -5.65 3.37
CA ASP A 8 -17.02 -5.49 4.80
C ASP A 8 -16.39 -6.63 5.61
N LYS A 9 -16.42 -7.87 5.09
CA LYS A 9 -15.72 -9.02 5.68
C LYS A 9 -14.21 -8.82 5.71
N GLU A 10 -13.62 -8.33 4.63
CA GLU A 10 -12.17 -8.11 4.58
C GLU A 10 -11.74 -6.92 5.45
N ILE A 11 -12.54 -5.86 5.54
CA ILE A 11 -12.30 -4.74 6.47
C ILE A 11 -12.26 -5.25 7.91
N LYS A 12 -13.20 -6.12 8.31
CA LYS A 12 -13.17 -6.76 9.64
C LYS A 12 -11.92 -7.61 9.87
N SER A 13 -11.46 -8.36 8.86
CA SER A 13 -10.21 -9.13 8.99
C SER A 13 -8.98 -8.24 9.16
N ILE A 14 -8.95 -7.08 8.50
CA ILE A 14 -7.91 -6.07 8.71
C ILE A 14 -8.00 -5.49 10.13
N GLU A 15 -9.20 -5.14 10.60
CA GLU A 15 -9.45 -4.63 11.95
C GLU A 15 -8.86 -5.54 13.04
N GLU A 16 -9.03 -6.85 12.91
CA GLU A 16 -8.44 -7.82 13.84
C GLU A 16 -6.90 -7.77 13.82
N CYS A 17 -6.28 -7.59 12.65
CA CYS A 17 -4.83 -7.45 12.55
C CYS A 17 -4.32 -6.20 13.26
N PHE A 18 -5.13 -5.15 13.36
CA PHE A 18 -4.79 -3.93 14.09
C PHE A 18 -4.88 -4.07 15.61
N ARG A 19 -5.58 -5.09 16.12
CA ARG A 19 -5.61 -5.42 17.55
C ARG A 19 -4.35 -6.15 18.03
N ILE A 20 -3.39 -6.43 17.14
CA ILE A 20 -2.12 -7.05 17.52
C ILE A 20 -1.37 -6.24 18.59
N ASP A 21 -1.56 -4.91 18.62
CA ASP A 21 -1.06 -4.03 19.67
C ASP A 21 -1.52 -4.41 21.08
N GLU A 22 -2.78 -4.80 21.23
CA GLU A 22 -3.31 -5.26 22.51
C GLU A 22 -2.64 -6.58 22.92
N TYR A 23 -2.42 -7.47 21.95
CA TYR A 23 -1.77 -8.76 22.16
C TYR A 23 -0.27 -8.65 22.49
N LEU A 24 0.40 -7.62 21.97
CA LEU A 24 1.82 -7.37 22.15
C LEU A 24 2.10 -6.36 23.28
N LYS A 25 1.07 -5.77 23.89
CA LYS A 25 1.21 -4.84 25.01
C LYS A 25 1.94 -5.51 26.17
N GLY A 26 3.00 -4.85 26.67
CA GLY A 26 3.83 -5.37 27.76
C GLY A 26 4.81 -6.49 27.34
N LYS A 27 4.82 -6.89 26.07
CA LYS A 27 5.81 -7.82 25.50
C LYS A 27 6.95 -7.01 24.88
N ASN A 28 8.20 -7.45 25.06
CA ASN A 28 9.37 -6.79 24.47
C ASN A 28 9.52 -7.18 22.99
N VAL A 29 8.66 -6.64 22.14
CA VAL A 29 8.55 -7.04 20.72
C VAL A 29 9.05 -5.91 19.82
N ASN A 30 9.76 -6.29 18.76
CA ASN A 30 10.30 -5.34 17.80
C ASN A 30 9.17 -4.54 17.13
N LYS A 31 9.28 -3.20 17.16
CA LYS A 31 8.32 -2.28 16.53
C LYS A 31 8.16 -2.51 15.02
N LYS A 32 9.15 -3.09 14.36
CA LYS A 32 9.10 -3.47 12.94
C LYS A 32 7.99 -4.48 12.66
N LEU A 33 7.75 -5.42 13.58
CA LEU A 33 6.76 -6.49 13.41
C LEU A 33 5.35 -5.94 13.10
N PHE A 34 5.00 -4.79 13.67
CA PHE A 34 3.70 -4.17 13.43
C PHE A 34 3.54 -3.64 12.01
N GLY A 35 4.62 -3.11 11.42
CA GLY A 35 4.61 -2.68 10.02
C GLY A 35 4.42 -3.88 9.10
N ASP A 36 5.23 -4.92 9.32
CA ASP A 36 5.20 -6.16 8.54
C ASP A 36 3.80 -6.82 8.59
N VAL A 37 3.18 -6.90 9.77
CA VAL A 37 1.82 -7.47 9.92
C VAL A 37 0.78 -6.67 9.14
N PHE A 38 0.86 -5.34 9.15
CA PHE A 38 -0.10 -4.52 8.42
C PHE A 38 0.07 -4.67 6.90
N GLU A 39 1.32 -4.71 6.43
CA GLU A 39 1.64 -4.99 5.03
C GLU A 39 1.08 -6.35 4.58
N ILE A 40 1.28 -7.40 5.39
CA ILE A 40 0.78 -8.74 5.12
C ILE A 40 -0.75 -8.75 5.09
N ALA A 41 -1.41 -8.15 6.08
CA ALA A 41 -2.87 -8.12 6.19
C ALA A 41 -3.51 -7.39 5.00
N LEU A 42 -2.96 -6.23 4.64
CA LEU A 42 -3.45 -5.44 3.50
C LEU A 42 -3.22 -6.20 2.19
N ARG A 43 -2.04 -6.78 1.99
CA ARG A 43 -1.73 -7.55 0.77
C ARG A 43 -2.66 -8.75 0.62
N LYS A 44 -2.92 -9.49 1.71
CA LYS A 44 -3.87 -10.61 1.73
C LYS A 44 -5.28 -10.14 1.36
N THR A 45 -5.74 -9.05 1.95
CA THR A 45 -7.05 -8.47 1.68
C THR A 45 -7.21 -8.08 0.21
N LEU A 46 -6.21 -7.38 -0.34
CA LEU A 46 -6.21 -6.98 -1.74
C LEU A 46 -6.26 -8.19 -2.68
N ARG A 47 -5.54 -9.28 -2.37
CA ARG A 47 -5.62 -10.53 -3.15
C ARG A 47 -7.02 -11.16 -3.12
N ASN A 48 -7.69 -11.12 -1.98
CA ASN A 48 -9.03 -11.67 -1.82
C ASN A 48 -10.05 -10.86 -2.63
N LEU A 49 -9.95 -9.53 -2.61
CA LEU A 49 -10.87 -8.63 -3.31
C LEU A 49 -10.62 -8.57 -4.82
N PHE A 50 -9.35 -8.64 -5.24
CA PHE A 50 -8.92 -8.39 -6.61
C PHE A 50 -8.18 -9.60 -7.19
N ASN A 51 -8.81 -10.76 -7.14
CA ASN A 51 -8.18 -12.04 -7.45
C ASN A 51 -7.63 -12.15 -8.88
N GLN A 52 -8.00 -11.26 -9.80
CA GLN A 52 -7.54 -11.19 -11.18
C GLN A 52 -6.15 -10.58 -11.35
N TYR A 53 -5.63 -9.93 -10.30
CA TYR A 53 -4.29 -9.35 -10.26
C TYR A 53 -3.36 -10.13 -9.33
N LYS A 54 -2.07 -9.79 -9.38
CA LYS A 54 -1.04 -10.26 -8.46
C LYS A 54 -0.62 -9.12 -7.55
N PHE A 55 -0.28 -9.49 -6.31
CA PHE A 55 0.12 -8.57 -5.25
C PHE A 55 1.36 -9.11 -4.57
N SER A 56 2.47 -8.40 -4.72
CA SER A 56 3.80 -8.80 -4.23
C SER A 56 4.50 -7.61 -3.61
N TYR A 57 5.46 -7.83 -2.72
CA TYR A 57 6.47 -6.82 -2.43
C TYR A 57 7.65 -6.97 -3.41
N GLY A 58 8.48 -5.95 -3.55
CA GLY A 58 9.72 -6.07 -4.30
C GLY A 58 10.07 -4.85 -5.14
N ILE A 59 10.68 -5.07 -6.31
CA ILE A 59 11.35 -4.01 -7.07
C ILE A 59 10.82 -3.98 -8.50
N ILE A 60 10.67 -2.78 -9.05
CA ILE A 60 10.34 -2.56 -10.46
C ILE A 60 11.64 -2.19 -11.19
N ILE A 61 11.97 -2.89 -12.26
CA ILE A 61 13.19 -2.65 -13.03
C ILE A 61 12.81 -2.37 -14.49
N LYS A 62 13.27 -1.23 -15.00
CA LYS A 62 13.14 -0.85 -16.41
C LYS A 62 14.40 -1.21 -17.19
N ASN A 63 15.58 -0.97 -16.62
CA ASN A 63 16.89 -1.42 -17.11
C ASN A 63 17.89 -1.46 -15.94
N GLU A 64 19.13 -1.88 -16.21
CA GLU A 64 20.18 -2.00 -15.19
C GLU A 64 20.43 -0.71 -14.38
N LYS A 65 20.11 0.46 -14.94
CA LYS A 65 20.31 1.78 -14.32
C LYS A 65 19.03 2.38 -13.74
N GLU A 66 17.87 1.97 -14.24
CA GLU A 66 16.57 2.50 -13.87
C GLU A 66 15.75 1.45 -13.12
N LYS A 67 15.71 1.58 -11.79
CA LYS A 67 14.93 0.74 -10.88
C LYS A 67 14.23 1.58 -9.81
N SER A 68 13.12 1.06 -9.29
CA SER A 68 12.44 1.65 -8.14
C SER A 68 13.19 1.32 -6.84
N HIS A 69 12.81 2.00 -5.77
CA HIS A 69 13.00 1.48 -4.42
C HIS A 69 12.19 0.19 -4.20
N GLU A 70 12.41 -0.49 -3.08
CA GLU A 70 11.57 -1.62 -2.68
C GLU A 70 10.18 -1.13 -2.29
N MET A 71 9.15 -1.69 -2.91
CA MET A 71 7.75 -1.36 -2.72
C MET A 71 7.09 -2.39 -1.80
N ASP A 72 6.29 -1.92 -0.84
CA ASP A 72 5.56 -2.78 0.09
C ASP A 72 4.51 -3.64 -0.65
N ILE A 73 3.84 -3.05 -1.66
CA ILE A 73 2.90 -3.74 -2.53
C ILE A 73 2.99 -3.20 -3.97
N ILE A 74 3.22 -4.11 -4.91
CA ILE A 74 3.16 -3.93 -6.35
C ILE A 74 1.96 -4.72 -6.85
N VAL A 75 1.09 -4.05 -7.62
CA VAL A 75 -0.09 -4.66 -8.25
C VAL A 75 0.13 -4.74 -9.74
N TYR A 76 0.02 -5.94 -10.30
CA TYR A 76 0.31 -6.21 -11.70
C TYR A 76 -0.60 -7.31 -12.26
N ASN A 77 -0.70 -7.37 -13.58
CA ASN A 77 -1.47 -8.41 -14.28
C ASN A 77 -0.90 -9.80 -14.01
N LYS A 78 -1.77 -10.81 -13.95
CA LYS A 78 -1.32 -12.22 -13.85
C LYS A 78 -0.48 -12.64 -15.06
N GLU A 79 -0.85 -12.15 -16.22
CA GLU A 79 -0.10 -12.31 -17.45
C GLU A 79 1.00 -11.26 -17.48
N LEU A 80 2.23 -11.76 -17.36
CA LEU A 80 3.40 -10.93 -17.24
C LEU A 80 4.13 -10.88 -18.60
N PRO A 81 4.39 -9.69 -19.15
CA PRO A 81 5.25 -9.56 -20.31
C PRO A 81 6.67 -10.00 -19.94
N LEU A 82 7.39 -10.50 -20.94
CA LEU A 82 8.81 -10.77 -20.79
C LEU A 82 9.56 -9.46 -20.60
N TYR A 83 10.48 -9.46 -19.65
CA TYR A 83 11.43 -8.39 -19.44
C TYR A 83 12.77 -8.79 -20.05
N ASP A 84 13.20 -8.10 -21.10
CA ASP A 84 14.43 -8.44 -21.84
C ASP A 84 14.46 -9.92 -22.30
N GLY A 85 13.31 -10.41 -22.79
CA GLY A 85 13.14 -11.81 -23.20
C GLY A 85 13.09 -12.83 -22.06
N LYS A 86 13.13 -12.41 -20.80
CA LYS A 86 13.11 -13.29 -19.62
C LYS A 86 11.80 -13.14 -18.83
N PRO A 87 11.31 -14.22 -18.21
CA PRO A 87 10.19 -14.12 -17.28
C PRO A 87 10.58 -13.27 -16.07
N PRO A 88 9.63 -12.56 -15.45
CA PRO A 88 9.88 -11.86 -14.20
C PRO A 88 10.32 -12.84 -13.10
N PHE A 89 11.17 -12.37 -12.20
CA PHE A 89 11.58 -13.15 -11.05
C PHE A 89 10.50 -13.07 -9.98
N ILE A 90 9.97 -14.22 -9.57
CA ILE A 90 8.99 -14.33 -8.49
C ILE A 90 9.45 -15.42 -7.53
N SER A 91 9.57 -15.07 -6.25
CA SER A 91 9.92 -16.00 -5.18
C SER A 91 9.04 -15.73 -3.97
N GLY A 92 8.12 -16.65 -3.67
CA GLY A 92 7.10 -16.44 -2.64
C GLY A 92 6.24 -15.21 -2.95
N GLU A 93 6.25 -14.22 -2.05
CA GLU A 93 5.54 -12.95 -2.26
C GLU A 93 6.45 -11.81 -2.75
N PHE A 94 7.74 -12.09 -3.00
CA PHE A 94 8.67 -11.14 -3.58
C PHE A 94 8.64 -11.24 -5.11
N ALA A 95 8.63 -10.09 -5.79
CA ALA A 95 8.68 -10.02 -7.24
C ALA A 95 9.64 -8.93 -7.75
N ILE A 96 10.31 -9.23 -8.86
CA ILE A 96 11.01 -8.26 -9.69
C ILE A 96 10.30 -8.21 -11.04
N VAL A 97 9.74 -7.06 -11.38
CA VAL A 97 8.84 -6.91 -12.52
C VAL A 97 9.18 -5.72 -13.41
N SER A 98 8.79 -5.79 -14.69
CA SER A 98 8.86 -4.66 -15.62
C SER A 98 7.83 -3.60 -15.25
N PRO A 99 8.12 -2.29 -15.39
CA PRO A 99 7.14 -1.23 -15.18
C PRO A 99 5.93 -1.32 -16.13
N ASP A 100 6.02 -2.03 -17.26
CA ASP A 100 4.93 -2.15 -18.24
C ASP A 100 3.75 -3.01 -17.74
N CYS A 101 4.00 -3.90 -16.78
CA CYS A 101 2.96 -4.77 -16.22
C CYS A 101 2.36 -4.24 -14.91
N VAL A 102 2.97 -3.21 -14.34
CA VAL A 102 2.57 -2.63 -13.06
C VAL A 102 1.45 -1.64 -13.30
N LYS A 103 0.36 -1.82 -12.56
CA LYS A 103 -0.78 -0.90 -12.57
C LYS A 103 -0.74 0.05 -11.37
N VAL A 104 -0.41 -0.48 -10.20
CA VAL A 104 -0.48 0.25 -8.94
C VAL A 104 0.72 -0.09 -8.06
N VAL A 105 1.24 0.90 -7.36
CA VAL A 105 2.14 0.73 -6.21
C VAL A 105 1.52 1.33 -4.96
N ILE A 106 1.70 0.64 -3.84
CA ILE A 106 1.13 1.02 -2.55
C ILE A 106 2.25 0.99 -1.52
N GLN A 107 2.49 2.14 -0.89
CA GLN A 107 3.32 2.21 0.31
C GLN A 107 2.41 2.13 1.53
N VAL A 108 2.80 1.29 2.48
CA VAL A 108 2.08 1.01 3.71
C VAL A 108 2.93 1.51 4.87
N LYS A 109 2.33 2.32 5.73
CA LYS A 109 2.99 2.79 6.95
C LYS A 109 2.02 2.77 8.10
N ARG A 110 2.46 2.29 9.25
CA ARG A 110 1.64 2.33 10.47
C ARG A 110 1.28 3.76 10.85
N TYR A 111 2.29 4.63 10.92
CA TYR A 111 2.13 6.07 11.15
C TYR A 111 3.13 6.86 10.32
N ILE A 112 2.69 8.01 9.86
CA ILE A 112 3.60 9.06 9.40
C ILE A 112 3.86 9.94 10.61
N THR A 113 5.11 10.04 11.05
CA THR A 113 5.44 10.78 12.28
C THR A 113 6.17 12.07 11.98
N SER A 114 6.73 12.25 10.78
CA SER A 114 7.46 13.46 10.42
C SER A 114 7.26 13.81 8.94
N PRO A 115 7.48 15.07 8.54
CA PRO A 115 7.56 15.44 7.13
C PRO A 115 8.64 14.66 6.38
N LYS A 116 9.78 14.37 7.03
CA LYS A 116 10.85 13.56 6.45
C LYS A 116 10.41 12.12 6.16
N ASP A 117 9.61 11.51 7.05
CA ASP A 117 9.04 10.18 6.80
C ASP A 117 8.18 10.22 5.53
N PHE A 118 7.41 11.30 5.38
CA PHE A 118 6.59 11.50 4.20
C PHE A 118 7.42 11.69 2.93
N ASP A 119 8.44 12.54 2.95
CA ASP A 119 9.28 12.77 1.77
C ASP A 119 9.95 11.47 1.31
N SER A 120 10.41 10.63 2.25
CA SER A 120 10.93 9.31 1.94
C SER A 120 9.89 8.38 1.31
N ILE A 121 8.64 8.39 1.78
CA ILE A 121 7.54 7.61 1.20
C ILE A 121 7.22 8.10 -0.21
N LYS A 122 7.20 9.42 -0.41
CA LYS A 122 6.95 10.04 -1.70
C LYS A 122 8.04 9.66 -2.69
N ASP A 123 9.30 9.76 -2.29
CA ASP A 123 10.44 9.41 -3.14
C ASP A 123 10.41 7.93 -3.54
N ASN A 124 10.00 7.04 -2.61
CA ASN A 124 9.70 5.65 -2.93
C ASN A 124 8.63 5.52 -4.01
N LEU A 125 7.45 6.10 -3.82
CA LEU A 125 6.35 6.00 -4.79
C LEU A 125 6.70 6.63 -6.15
N ASP A 126 7.43 7.76 -6.13
CA ASP A 126 7.87 8.44 -7.34
C ASP A 126 8.94 7.64 -8.10
N SER A 127 9.78 6.87 -7.40
CA SER A 127 10.76 6.00 -8.05
C SER A 127 10.10 4.96 -8.98
N ALA A 128 8.89 4.51 -8.67
CA ALA A 128 8.11 3.65 -9.57
C ALA A 128 7.45 4.45 -10.70
N TYR A 129 6.86 5.60 -10.39
CA TYR A 129 6.17 6.45 -11.37
C TYR A 129 7.12 7.00 -12.45
N LEU A 130 8.36 7.31 -12.10
CA LEU A 130 9.39 7.74 -13.04
C LEU A 130 9.74 6.66 -14.08
N LEU A 131 9.55 5.38 -13.75
CA LEU A 131 9.75 4.28 -14.69
C LEU A 131 8.60 4.20 -15.70
N ASN A 132 7.36 4.45 -15.25
CA ASN A 132 6.16 4.49 -16.09
C ASN A 132 5.06 5.38 -15.46
N PRO A 133 4.76 6.55 -16.05
CA PRO A 133 3.73 7.48 -15.55
C PRO A 133 2.30 6.94 -15.52
N LYS A 134 2.03 5.75 -16.09
CA LYS A 134 0.73 5.09 -15.97
C LYS A 134 0.51 4.44 -14.60
N ILE A 135 1.58 4.14 -13.86
CA ILE A 135 1.53 3.51 -12.55
C ILE A 135 0.83 4.44 -11.55
N LYS A 136 -0.22 3.96 -10.88
CA LYS A 136 -0.91 4.71 -9.84
C LYS A 136 -0.22 4.55 -8.49
N LYS A 137 -0.20 5.64 -7.72
CA LYS A 137 0.50 5.73 -6.43
C LYS A 137 -0.49 5.85 -5.29
N TYR A 138 -0.37 4.94 -4.32
CA TYR A 138 -1.19 4.93 -3.12
C TYR A 138 -0.33 4.97 -1.87
N LEU A 139 -0.75 5.76 -0.90
CA LEU A 139 -0.22 5.72 0.45
C LEU A 139 -1.34 5.34 1.42
N VAL A 140 -1.11 4.23 2.12
CA VAL A 140 -1.98 3.69 3.16
C VAL A 140 -1.29 3.91 4.49
N ALA A 141 -1.80 4.83 5.32
CA ALA A 141 -1.21 5.05 6.63
C ALA A 141 -2.17 5.51 7.73
N GLY A 142 -1.83 5.12 8.98
CA GLY A 142 -2.51 5.63 10.17
C GLY A 142 -2.09 7.05 10.53
N TRP A 143 -2.97 7.73 11.27
CA TRP A 143 -2.76 9.08 11.78
C TRP A 143 -2.29 9.04 13.23
N HIS A 144 -1.23 9.80 13.56
CA HIS A 144 -0.85 10.05 14.94
C HIS A 144 -1.33 11.45 15.39
N PRO A 145 -2.28 11.59 16.33
CA PRO A 145 -2.96 12.86 16.65
C PRO A 145 -2.03 13.93 17.22
N SER A 146 -0.92 13.54 17.85
CA SER A 146 -0.11 14.46 18.65
C SER A 146 0.71 15.48 17.85
N LYS A 147 0.65 15.49 16.52
CA LYS A 147 1.45 16.43 15.70
C LYS A 147 0.55 17.28 14.81
N LYS A 148 0.12 18.45 15.32
CA LYS A 148 -0.57 19.51 14.54
C LYS A 148 0.07 19.78 13.17
N THR A 149 1.40 19.64 13.09
CA THR A 149 2.18 19.74 11.84
C THR A 149 1.69 18.77 10.76
N LEU A 150 1.40 17.49 11.09
CA LEU A 150 0.95 16.51 10.11
C LEU A 150 -0.41 16.88 9.49
N GLN A 151 -1.29 17.54 10.25
CA GLN A 151 -2.60 17.99 9.76
C GLN A 151 -2.45 18.98 8.60
N ALA A 152 -1.53 19.93 8.73
CA ALA A 152 -1.23 20.88 7.67
C ALA A 152 -0.62 20.21 6.41
N TYR A 153 0.11 19.11 6.58
CA TYR A 153 0.65 18.35 5.45
C TYR A 153 -0.41 17.49 4.75
N LYS A 154 -1.47 17.05 5.43
CA LYS A 154 -2.59 16.31 4.82
C LYS A 154 -3.23 17.06 3.66
N ASP A 155 -3.44 18.36 3.86
CA ASP A 155 -4.05 19.22 2.85
C ASP A 155 -3.10 19.42 1.66
N GLN A 156 -1.79 19.40 1.89
CA GLN A 156 -0.78 19.39 0.83
C GLN A 156 -0.72 18.04 0.08
N PHE A 157 -1.10 16.91 0.71
CA PHE A 157 -1.07 15.59 0.09
C PHE A 157 -2.18 15.36 -0.95
N ARG A 158 -3.36 15.94 -0.75
CA ARG A 158 -4.48 15.81 -1.71
C ARG A 158 -4.14 16.36 -3.11
N ASN A 159 -3.16 17.25 -3.21
CA ASN A 159 -2.80 17.92 -4.47
C ASN A 159 -1.66 17.27 -5.27
N LYS A 160 -1.09 16.11 -4.86
CA LYS A 160 0.20 15.62 -5.40
C LYS A 160 0.17 14.31 -6.21
N SER A 161 -0.92 13.97 -6.91
CA SER A 161 -1.05 12.72 -7.73
C SER A 161 -0.92 11.39 -6.98
N ILE A 162 -0.70 11.43 -5.66
CA ILE A 162 -0.70 10.27 -4.76
C ILE A 162 -2.05 10.25 -4.07
N LYS A 163 -2.76 9.12 -4.15
CA LYS A 163 -4.00 8.93 -3.39
C LYS A 163 -3.63 8.50 -1.97
N TYR A 164 -3.98 9.33 -0.98
CA TYR A 164 -3.67 9.10 0.43
C TYR A 164 -4.92 8.66 1.20
N PHE A 165 -4.80 7.57 1.93
CA PHE A 165 -5.89 7.02 2.75
C PHE A 165 -5.47 6.89 4.20
N THR A 166 -6.34 7.36 5.09
CA THR A 166 -6.17 7.23 6.52
C THR A 166 -7.31 6.44 7.12
N PHE A 167 -6.94 5.42 7.89
CA PHE A 167 -7.87 4.45 8.45
C PHE A 167 -7.97 4.53 9.98
N TRP A 168 -7.45 5.60 10.58
CA TRP A 168 -7.36 5.76 12.05
C TRP A 168 -8.12 7.01 12.47
N LYS A 169 -9.16 6.82 13.29
CA LYS A 169 -9.94 7.92 13.85
C LYS A 169 -9.46 8.23 15.27
N ASP A 170 -9.18 9.51 15.55
CA ASP A 170 -8.84 10.05 16.87
C ASP A 170 -7.56 9.52 17.56
N GLY A 171 -6.77 8.71 16.83
CA GLY A 171 -5.53 8.05 17.30
C GLY A 171 -5.68 7.26 18.59
N THR A 172 -6.89 6.77 18.83
CA THR A 172 -7.11 5.64 19.72
C THR A 172 -7.16 4.38 18.86
N TRP A 173 -6.65 3.27 19.39
CA TRP A 173 -6.50 1.98 18.70
C TRP A 173 -7.83 1.30 18.35
N ASN A 174 -8.96 1.89 18.74
CA ASN A 174 -10.25 1.21 18.84
C ASN A 174 -11.21 1.51 17.68
N SER A 175 -10.84 2.37 16.73
CA SER A 175 -11.73 2.74 15.62
C SER A 175 -10.99 2.86 14.31
N ILE A 176 -11.22 1.87 13.44
CA ILE A 176 -10.85 1.95 12.03
C ILE A 176 -11.87 2.82 11.28
N ASN A 177 -11.38 3.65 10.37
CA ASN A 177 -12.24 4.38 9.45
C ASN A 177 -12.66 3.47 8.29
N ILE A 178 -13.80 2.78 8.45
CA ILE A 178 -14.39 1.86 7.46
C ILE A 178 -14.63 2.58 6.13
N GLU A 179 -15.19 3.80 6.17
CA GLU A 179 -15.44 4.61 4.97
C GLU A 179 -14.14 4.86 4.20
N GLY A 180 -13.04 5.12 4.92
CA GLY A 180 -11.72 5.24 4.33
C GLY A 180 -11.34 3.99 3.53
N PHE A 181 -11.54 2.78 4.10
CA PHE A 181 -11.20 1.51 3.42
C PHE A 181 -12.09 1.25 2.22
N GLN A 182 -13.39 1.52 2.33
CA GLN A 182 -14.31 1.41 1.21
C GLN A 182 -13.92 2.35 0.06
N GLU A 183 -13.57 3.60 0.37
CA GLU A 183 -13.06 4.57 -0.60
C GLU A 183 -11.75 4.09 -1.25
N PHE A 184 -10.82 3.58 -0.45
CA PHE A 184 -9.56 3.02 -0.93
C PHE A 184 -9.78 1.87 -1.91
N PHE A 185 -10.59 0.87 -1.54
CA PHE A 185 -10.86 -0.28 -2.39
C PHE A 185 -11.62 0.11 -3.66
N SER A 186 -12.56 1.05 -3.58
CA SER A 186 -13.27 1.56 -4.75
C SER A 186 -12.33 2.26 -5.73
N ASN A 187 -11.39 3.06 -5.22
CA ASN A 187 -10.37 3.72 -6.03
C ASN A 187 -9.40 2.73 -6.69
N ILE A 188 -8.99 1.70 -5.95
CA ILE A 188 -8.15 0.63 -6.48
C ILE A 188 -8.89 -0.14 -7.57
N ASP A 189 -10.16 -0.53 -7.37
CA ASP A 189 -11.00 -1.19 -8.39
C ASP A 189 -11.04 -0.34 -9.67
N TYR A 190 -11.33 0.96 -9.53
CA TYR A 190 -11.37 1.87 -10.67
C TYR A 190 -10.03 1.92 -11.42
N ASP A 191 -8.92 2.14 -10.71
CA ASP A 191 -7.61 2.30 -11.35
C ASP A 191 -7.10 1.00 -11.99
N LEU A 192 -7.43 -0.15 -11.41
CA LEU A 192 -7.04 -1.45 -11.95
C LEU A 192 -7.77 -1.77 -13.25
N ASN A 193 -9.04 -1.36 -13.39
CA ASN A 193 -9.87 -1.63 -14.55
C ASN A 193 -9.80 -0.56 -15.66
N ASN A 194 -9.26 0.63 -15.38
CA ASN A 194 -9.23 1.76 -16.33
C ASN A 194 -7.83 2.17 -16.82
N ASN A 195 -6.78 1.39 -16.52
CA ASN A 195 -5.41 1.64 -17.04
C ASN A 195 -4.83 0.45 -17.80
#